data_AF-A0A959ZJ92-F1
#
_entry.id   AF-A0A959ZJ92-F1
#
_cell.length_a   1.000
_cell.length_b   1.000
_cell.length_c   1.000
_cell.angle_alpha   90.00
_cell.angle_beta   90.00
_cell.angle_gamma   90.00
#
_symmetry.space_group_name_H-M   'P 1'
#
loop_
_entity.id
_entity.type
_entity.pdbx_description
1 polymer ?
#
loop_
_entity_poly.entity_id
_entity_poly.type
_entity_poly.pdbx_seq_one_letter_code
_entity_poly.pdbx_strand_id
1 'polypeptide(L)'
;NIEIKNLPTDNDWDPTLAYAETIANQIKNSGVPASQMIIQSFLMANLTRFKSIDPDPQTSYLTVNLVNATAINAARTNGIDWVSPQWPVDQDFVSDAHHAGLQVVPWTVDDAAGVKEATALGVDAVITNDPMMARVNVKKVAPPLSAIPKAPSNKACRSTFARDTRRPAKAMLKRKVAKRGPRVFAMQFKQEARHIKTYASFRKKIECMIRKWVVPYKVKGRPNLVAFNEDVGLMTLGTGSRGASARGAFAKPSSVTSCTNAAPPCRAIYALTQVTAAYAGPNSEYLSRFTIPNPFARGFVATTDTDARGWMQVFSDMARRYKIYIVGSSTQPQFRESQDPAEIDLFRDPDQPKPKSVYVATGPQVYNEAFMWGPKLVTQEGPRPLRNVVASNLKVPLTPIEQGLGLTAGPTTGTDAIANLKPYRLPGTKARVGFATSLPAFQFGYDFGSPVSGGAPCADVSVTYMRCLSHLGTNLVMQDEANPGQWATPAGTTWQPLEWMSSTWRSVADPGVKFTYNVTPHMVGNLGDLPFDGQTAITQRGLIGKKKCHYVGDRKFLAGDDPAFRRYAGPKRQFITLAPWVRKDGPRAKLRKTGAALLAASGKKMENRYLETAAIADLPFPPKKKRANCIS
;
A
#
# COMPACT_ATOMS: atom_id res chain seq x y z
N ASN A 1 -9.86 -18.08 -14.86
CA ASN A 1 -10.77 -19.11 -14.36
C ASN A 1 -10.52 -20.37 -15.18
N ILE A 2 -10.21 -21.48 -14.52
CA ILE A 2 -9.88 -22.77 -15.14
C ILE A 2 -10.80 -23.81 -14.52
N GLU A 3 -11.58 -24.52 -15.34
CA GLU A 3 -12.48 -25.57 -14.87
C GLU A 3 -11.81 -26.94 -14.89
N ILE A 4 -11.92 -27.69 -13.79
CA ILE A 4 -11.71 -29.13 -13.77
C ILE A 4 -13.03 -29.78 -14.18
N LYS A 5 -13.22 -29.94 -15.50
CA LYS A 5 -14.40 -30.59 -16.06
C LYS A 5 -14.28 -32.11 -15.94
N ASN A 6 -15.01 -32.68 -14.99
CA ASN A 6 -14.96 -34.10 -14.65
C ASN A 6 -16.28 -34.54 -14.01
N LEU A 7 -17.38 -34.48 -14.77
CA LEU A 7 -18.71 -34.90 -14.28
C LEU A 7 -18.95 -36.39 -14.54
N PRO A 8 -19.71 -37.11 -13.69
CA PRO A 8 -20.07 -38.52 -13.94
C PRO A 8 -20.86 -38.77 -15.23
N THR A 9 -21.41 -37.71 -15.84
CA THR A 9 -22.11 -37.76 -17.12
C THR A 9 -21.20 -37.54 -18.32
N ASP A 10 -19.94 -37.16 -18.11
CA ASP A 10 -18.98 -36.96 -19.18
C ASP A 10 -18.41 -38.31 -19.66
N ASN A 11 -18.14 -38.43 -20.97
CA ASN A 11 -17.60 -39.68 -21.56
C ASN A 11 -16.20 -40.02 -21.04
N ASP A 12 -15.46 -39.01 -20.58
CA ASP A 12 -14.10 -39.07 -20.05
C ASP A 12 -14.06 -38.87 -18.53
N TRP A 13 -15.16 -39.19 -17.84
CA TRP A 13 -15.24 -39.14 -16.38
C TRP A 13 -14.13 -39.96 -15.70
N ASP A 14 -13.44 -39.32 -14.77
CA ASP A 14 -12.45 -39.93 -13.89
C ASP A 14 -12.96 -40.01 -12.44
N PRO A 15 -13.32 -41.21 -11.94
CA PRO A 15 -13.72 -41.42 -10.55
C PRO A 15 -12.54 -41.38 -9.56
N THR A 16 -11.30 -41.44 -10.05
CA THR A 16 -10.10 -41.62 -9.21
C THR A 16 -9.48 -40.31 -8.73
N LEU A 17 -9.98 -39.17 -9.25
CA LEU A 17 -9.44 -37.81 -9.04
C LEU A 17 -8.04 -37.57 -9.65
N ALA A 18 -7.47 -38.54 -10.38
CA ALA A 18 -6.19 -38.42 -11.07
C ALA A 18 -6.16 -37.26 -12.07
N TYR A 19 -7.29 -36.92 -12.68
CA TYR A 19 -7.43 -35.76 -13.55
C TYR A 19 -7.22 -34.45 -12.79
N ALA A 20 -7.82 -34.31 -11.60
CA ALA A 20 -7.62 -33.12 -10.76
C ALA A 20 -6.15 -32.97 -10.33
N GLU A 21 -5.46 -34.08 -10.03
CA GLU A 21 -4.03 -34.08 -9.72
C GLU A 21 -3.18 -33.65 -10.90
N THR A 22 -3.51 -34.14 -12.10
CA THR A 22 -2.83 -33.77 -13.34
C THR A 22 -2.95 -32.27 -13.58
N ILE A 23 -4.16 -31.72 -13.44
CA ILE A 23 -4.41 -30.28 -13.59
C ILE A 23 -3.64 -29.47 -12.54
N ALA A 24 -3.64 -29.88 -11.26
CA ALA A 24 -2.89 -29.22 -10.20
C ALA A 24 -1.38 -29.16 -10.50
N ASN A 25 -0.79 -30.28 -10.91
CA ASN A 25 0.62 -30.35 -11.26
C ASN A 25 0.96 -29.50 -12.50
N GLN A 26 0.09 -29.46 -13.51
CA GLN A 26 0.29 -28.62 -14.69
C GLN A 26 0.23 -27.13 -14.35
N ILE A 27 -0.75 -26.71 -13.55
CA ILE A 27 -0.89 -25.32 -13.09
C ILE A 27 0.33 -24.87 -12.30
N LYS A 28 0.76 -25.67 -11.32
CA LYS A 28 1.94 -25.40 -10.50
C LYS A 28 3.21 -25.22 -11.34
N ASN A 29 3.34 -25.98 -12.43
CA ASN A 29 4.48 -25.92 -13.36
C ASN A 29 4.33 -24.86 -14.47
N SER A 30 3.18 -24.20 -14.60
CA SER A 30 2.89 -23.29 -15.72
C SER A 30 3.70 -21.98 -15.70
N GLY A 31 4.26 -21.60 -14.55
CA GLY A 31 4.95 -20.33 -14.37
C GLY A 31 4.02 -19.11 -14.26
N VAL A 32 2.70 -19.32 -14.23
CA VAL A 32 1.71 -18.25 -14.03
C VAL A 32 1.50 -18.05 -12.51
N PRO A 33 1.40 -16.80 -12.01
CA PRO A 33 1.19 -16.53 -10.58
C PRO A 33 -0.14 -17.12 -10.09
N ALA A 34 -0.15 -17.79 -8.93
CA ALA A 34 -1.34 -18.42 -8.37
C ALA A 34 -2.41 -17.37 -8.04
N SER A 35 -1.99 -16.18 -7.62
CA SER A 35 -2.88 -15.02 -7.38
C SER A 35 -3.67 -14.54 -8.61
N GLN A 36 -3.36 -15.03 -9.81
CA GLN A 36 -4.08 -14.73 -11.05
C GLN A 36 -5.03 -15.84 -11.50
N MET A 37 -5.16 -16.90 -10.69
CA MET A 37 -5.95 -18.08 -11.04
C MET A 37 -7.12 -18.28 -10.08
N ILE A 38 -8.22 -18.75 -10.66
CA ILE A 38 -9.36 -19.32 -9.94
C ILE A 38 -9.61 -20.68 -10.58
N ILE A 39 -9.67 -21.73 -9.77
CA ILE A 39 -9.91 -23.10 -10.19
C ILE A 39 -11.32 -23.50 -9.80
N GLN A 40 -12.12 -23.95 -10.76
CA GLN A 40 -13.53 -24.25 -10.54
C GLN A 40 -13.90 -25.69 -10.91
N SER A 41 -14.94 -26.22 -10.29
CA SER A 41 -15.44 -27.58 -10.56
C SER A 41 -16.85 -27.75 -10.00
N PHE A 42 -17.65 -28.60 -10.66
CA PHE A 42 -18.95 -29.07 -10.16
C PHE A 42 -18.84 -30.12 -9.06
N LEU A 43 -17.68 -30.76 -8.93
CA LEU A 43 -17.41 -31.73 -7.87
C LEU A 43 -16.48 -31.13 -6.83
N MET A 44 -16.94 -31.10 -5.58
CA MET A 44 -16.16 -30.65 -4.43
C MET A 44 -14.87 -31.48 -4.25
N ALA A 45 -14.93 -32.79 -4.52
CA ALA A 45 -13.78 -33.68 -4.42
C ALA A 45 -12.62 -33.29 -5.34
N ASN A 46 -12.90 -32.75 -6.53
CA ASN A 46 -11.85 -32.24 -7.41
C ASN A 46 -11.17 -31.00 -6.82
N LEU A 47 -11.96 -30.09 -6.21
CA LEU A 47 -11.42 -28.86 -5.60
C LEU A 47 -10.57 -29.18 -4.37
N THR A 48 -11.06 -30.05 -3.48
CA THR A 48 -10.31 -30.43 -2.28
C THR A 48 -9.05 -31.23 -2.65
N ARG A 49 -9.11 -32.09 -3.68
CA ARG A 49 -7.91 -32.77 -4.21
C ARG A 49 -6.92 -31.78 -4.80
N PHE A 50 -7.37 -30.84 -5.62
CA PHE A 50 -6.52 -29.77 -6.16
C PHE A 50 -5.81 -29.00 -5.03
N LYS A 51 -6.56 -28.51 -4.03
CA LYS A 51 -6.00 -27.74 -2.90
C LYS A 51 -4.99 -28.53 -2.07
N SER A 52 -5.12 -29.86 -2.02
CA SER A 52 -4.14 -30.71 -1.32
C SER A 52 -2.75 -30.73 -1.99
N ILE A 53 -2.67 -30.36 -3.27
CA ILE A 53 -1.43 -30.35 -4.09
C ILE A 53 -0.92 -28.91 -4.30
N ASP A 54 -1.85 -28.00 -4.58
CA ASP A 54 -1.59 -26.59 -4.80
C ASP A 54 -2.66 -25.73 -4.09
N PRO A 55 -2.40 -25.29 -2.84
CA PRO A 55 -3.37 -24.54 -2.05
C PRO A 55 -3.43 -23.04 -2.40
N ASP A 56 -2.50 -22.53 -3.21
CA ASP A 56 -2.31 -21.09 -3.41
C ASP A 56 -3.37 -20.46 -4.35
N PRO A 57 -3.79 -21.10 -5.47
CA PRO A 57 -4.87 -20.58 -6.29
C PRO A 57 -6.21 -20.57 -5.56
N GLN A 58 -7.02 -19.54 -5.80
CA GLN A 58 -8.40 -19.52 -5.30
C GLN A 58 -9.24 -20.60 -5.97
N THR A 59 -10.27 -21.06 -5.27
CA THR A 59 -11.17 -22.13 -5.73
C THR A 59 -12.63 -21.68 -5.79
N SER A 60 -13.39 -22.21 -6.75
CA SER A 60 -14.80 -21.89 -6.95
C SER A 60 -15.67 -23.12 -7.15
N TYR A 61 -16.72 -23.26 -6.34
CA TYR A 61 -17.64 -24.40 -6.42
C TYR A 61 -18.79 -24.11 -7.38
N LEU A 62 -18.82 -24.79 -8.54
CA LEU A 62 -19.89 -24.70 -9.52
C LEU A 62 -21.09 -25.53 -9.06
N THR A 63 -22.29 -24.94 -9.09
CA THR A 63 -23.51 -25.64 -8.67
C THR A 63 -24.66 -25.47 -9.64
N VAL A 64 -25.55 -26.45 -9.66
CA VAL A 64 -26.85 -26.40 -10.34
C VAL A 64 -27.95 -26.04 -9.34
N ASN A 65 -29.11 -25.57 -9.83
CA ASN A 65 -30.19 -25.05 -8.96
C ASN A 65 -30.60 -26.02 -7.85
N LEU A 66 -30.60 -27.33 -8.13
CA LEU A 66 -30.98 -28.38 -7.17
C LEU A 66 -30.14 -28.39 -5.89
N VAL A 67 -28.89 -27.93 -5.94
CA VAL A 67 -27.94 -28.00 -4.81
C VAL A 67 -27.52 -26.62 -4.28
N ASN A 68 -28.07 -25.53 -4.81
CA ASN A 68 -27.73 -24.17 -4.37
C ASN A 68 -27.99 -23.97 -2.86
N ALA A 69 -29.06 -24.56 -2.31
CA ALA A 69 -29.39 -24.45 -0.89
C ALA A 69 -28.33 -25.04 0.06
N THR A 70 -27.54 -26.02 -0.39
CA THR A 70 -26.46 -26.64 0.42
C THR A 70 -25.07 -26.19 0.00
N ALA A 71 -24.95 -25.49 -1.14
CA ALA A 71 -23.70 -25.07 -1.77
C ALA A 71 -22.84 -24.19 -0.84
N ILE A 72 -23.46 -23.22 -0.18
CA ILE A 72 -22.78 -22.25 0.70
C ILE A 72 -22.10 -22.97 1.86
N ASN A 73 -22.83 -23.84 2.57
CA ASN A 73 -22.28 -24.58 3.70
C ASN A 73 -21.19 -25.58 3.27
N ALA A 74 -21.39 -26.25 2.13
CA ALA A 74 -20.38 -27.15 1.57
C ALA A 74 -19.09 -26.42 1.20
N ALA A 75 -19.19 -25.28 0.50
CA ALA A 75 -18.05 -24.44 0.14
C ALA A 75 -17.30 -23.95 1.39
N ARG A 76 -18.02 -23.40 2.37
CA ARG A 76 -17.42 -22.93 3.63
C ARG A 76 -16.69 -24.04 4.38
N THR A 77 -17.32 -25.21 4.54
CA THR A 77 -16.75 -26.34 5.31
C THR A 77 -15.49 -26.89 4.64
N ASN A 78 -15.38 -26.80 3.31
CA ASN A 78 -14.23 -27.27 2.54
C ASN A 78 -13.20 -26.16 2.25
N GLY A 79 -13.37 -24.97 2.84
CA GLY A 79 -12.47 -23.83 2.67
C GLY A 79 -12.40 -23.33 1.23
N ILE A 80 -13.50 -23.38 0.47
CA ILE A 80 -13.60 -22.83 -0.88
C ILE A 80 -13.80 -21.31 -0.81
N ASP A 81 -13.27 -20.58 -1.79
CA ASP A 81 -13.23 -19.11 -1.79
C ASP A 81 -14.46 -18.49 -2.49
N TRP A 82 -14.99 -19.17 -3.52
CA TRP A 82 -16.11 -18.70 -4.34
C TRP A 82 -17.20 -19.77 -4.50
N VAL A 83 -18.45 -19.33 -4.65
CA VAL A 83 -19.55 -20.16 -5.17
C VAL A 83 -20.01 -19.63 -6.52
N SER A 84 -20.18 -20.55 -7.46
CA SER A 84 -20.65 -20.28 -8.83
C SER A 84 -21.99 -20.97 -9.05
N PRO A 85 -23.12 -20.39 -8.61
CA PRO A 85 -24.42 -21.01 -8.77
C PRO A 85 -24.96 -20.91 -10.19
N GLN A 86 -25.77 -21.88 -10.58
CA GLN A 86 -26.57 -21.76 -11.80
C GLN A 86 -27.54 -20.57 -11.66
N TRP A 87 -27.63 -19.74 -12.69
CA TRP A 87 -28.54 -18.61 -12.77
C TRP A 87 -29.98 -19.09 -13.06
N PRO A 88 -31.03 -18.51 -12.44
CA PRO A 88 -31.03 -17.37 -11.51
C PRO A 88 -30.82 -17.72 -10.03
N VAL A 89 -30.37 -16.73 -9.25
CA VAL A 89 -30.35 -16.72 -7.78
C VAL A 89 -31.03 -15.46 -7.26
N ASP A 90 -31.43 -15.45 -5.99
CA ASP A 90 -32.09 -14.31 -5.33
C ASP A 90 -31.14 -13.55 -4.37
N GLN A 91 -31.68 -12.51 -3.73
CA GLN A 91 -30.93 -11.67 -2.80
C GLN A 91 -30.49 -12.44 -1.54
N ASP A 92 -31.31 -13.39 -1.07
CA ASP A 92 -31.02 -14.15 0.13
C ASP A 92 -29.81 -15.06 -0.10
N PHE A 93 -29.74 -15.73 -1.25
CA PHE A 93 -28.56 -16.53 -1.62
C PHE A 93 -27.27 -15.69 -1.64
N VAL A 94 -27.31 -14.50 -2.26
CA VAL A 94 -26.12 -13.63 -2.33
C VAL A 94 -25.70 -13.16 -0.94
N SER A 95 -26.66 -12.75 -0.11
CA SER A 95 -26.41 -12.27 1.25
C SER A 95 -25.86 -13.38 2.15
N ASP A 96 -26.42 -14.60 2.06
CA ASP A 96 -25.97 -15.77 2.82
C ASP A 96 -24.56 -16.22 2.42
N ALA A 97 -24.24 -16.20 1.11
CA ALA A 97 -22.90 -16.52 0.63
C ALA A 97 -21.88 -15.49 1.13
N HIS A 98 -22.21 -14.20 1.08
CA HIS A 98 -21.35 -13.13 1.61
C HIS A 98 -21.18 -13.23 3.13
N HIS A 99 -22.23 -13.57 3.87
CA HIS A 99 -22.17 -13.83 5.32
C HIS A 99 -21.30 -15.05 5.66
N ALA A 100 -21.26 -16.05 4.77
CA ALA A 100 -20.36 -17.20 4.89
C ALA A 100 -18.90 -16.89 4.51
N GLY A 101 -18.59 -15.65 4.09
CA GLY A 101 -17.26 -15.22 3.66
C GLY A 101 -16.90 -15.63 2.24
N LEU A 102 -17.87 -16.10 1.45
CA LEU A 102 -17.70 -16.53 0.07
C LEU A 102 -17.95 -15.38 -0.90
N GLN A 103 -17.34 -15.44 -2.07
CA GLN A 103 -17.68 -14.58 -3.19
C GLN A 103 -18.60 -15.31 -4.18
N VAL A 104 -19.49 -14.58 -4.86
CA VAL A 104 -20.56 -15.13 -5.71
C VAL A 104 -20.34 -14.80 -7.17
N VAL A 105 -20.33 -15.82 -8.04
CA VAL A 105 -20.15 -15.66 -9.48
C VAL A 105 -21.06 -16.60 -10.29
N PRO A 106 -22.33 -16.22 -10.55
CA PRO A 106 -23.27 -17.12 -11.22
C PRO A 106 -22.87 -17.47 -12.65
N TRP A 107 -23.28 -18.67 -13.09
CA TRP A 107 -23.12 -19.17 -14.45
C TRP A 107 -24.45 -19.73 -15.01
N THR A 108 -24.70 -19.77 -16.30
CA THR A 108 -24.14 -18.86 -17.31
C THR A 108 -25.15 -17.74 -17.54
N VAL A 109 -24.73 -16.49 -17.35
CA VAL A 109 -25.60 -15.32 -17.52
C VAL A 109 -25.41 -14.75 -18.92
N ASP A 110 -26.23 -15.20 -19.88
CA ASP A 110 -26.03 -14.96 -21.31
C ASP A 110 -26.90 -13.86 -21.92
N ASP A 111 -27.79 -13.24 -21.15
CA ASP A 111 -28.66 -12.16 -21.63
C ASP A 111 -28.50 -10.85 -20.84
N ALA A 112 -28.91 -9.76 -21.48
CA ALA A 112 -28.74 -8.41 -20.95
C ALA A 112 -29.63 -8.09 -19.74
N ALA A 113 -30.74 -8.82 -19.55
CA ALA A 113 -31.60 -8.65 -18.38
C ALA A 113 -30.97 -9.35 -17.17
N GLY A 114 -30.55 -10.61 -17.34
CA GLY A 114 -29.86 -11.39 -16.31
C GLY A 114 -28.58 -10.71 -15.82
N VAL A 115 -27.75 -10.15 -16.71
CA VAL A 115 -26.54 -9.41 -16.28
C VAL A 115 -26.89 -8.21 -15.41
N LYS A 116 -27.93 -7.45 -15.76
CA LYS A 116 -28.35 -6.28 -14.98
C LYS A 116 -28.90 -6.68 -13.62
N GLU A 117 -29.70 -7.74 -13.59
CA GLU A 117 -30.29 -8.29 -12.38
C GLU A 117 -29.21 -8.84 -11.44
N ALA A 118 -28.32 -9.70 -11.92
CA ALA A 118 -27.19 -10.21 -11.15
C ALA A 118 -26.32 -9.06 -10.57
N THR A 119 -26.05 -8.03 -11.38
CA THR A 119 -25.31 -6.84 -10.90
C THR A 119 -26.08 -6.06 -9.83
N ALA A 120 -27.41 -6.02 -9.91
CA ALA A 120 -28.26 -5.35 -8.93
C ALA A 120 -28.36 -6.13 -7.62
N LEU A 121 -28.34 -7.46 -7.66
CA LEU A 121 -28.26 -8.34 -6.48
C LEU A 121 -26.89 -8.23 -5.77
N GLY A 122 -25.88 -7.71 -6.46
CA GLY A 122 -24.55 -7.46 -5.87
C GLY A 122 -23.59 -8.64 -5.97
N VAL A 123 -23.76 -9.54 -6.96
CA VAL A 123 -22.78 -10.61 -7.24
C VAL A 123 -21.40 -10.02 -7.55
N ASP A 124 -20.34 -10.78 -7.26
CA ASP A 124 -18.95 -10.31 -7.33
C ASP A 124 -18.36 -10.38 -8.74
N ALA A 125 -18.86 -11.30 -9.56
CA ALA A 125 -18.56 -11.45 -10.98
C ALA A 125 -19.70 -12.19 -11.70
N VAL A 126 -19.61 -12.35 -13.03
CA VAL A 126 -20.52 -13.20 -13.81
C VAL A 126 -19.74 -14.09 -14.76
N ILE A 127 -20.18 -15.33 -14.94
CA ILE A 127 -19.72 -16.23 -16.01
C ILE A 127 -20.72 -16.11 -17.17
N THR A 128 -20.23 -15.82 -18.37
CA THR A 128 -21.04 -15.55 -19.57
C THR A 128 -20.31 -16.02 -20.83
N ASN A 129 -21.07 -16.46 -21.83
CA ASN A 129 -20.58 -16.72 -23.18
C ASN A 129 -20.35 -15.44 -23.98
N ASP A 130 -20.95 -14.29 -23.57
CA ASP A 130 -20.72 -12.97 -24.18
C ASP A 130 -20.19 -11.94 -23.17
N PRO A 131 -18.86 -11.94 -22.91
CA PRO A 131 -18.23 -10.96 -22.02
C PRO A 131 -18.41 -9.51 -22.46
N MET A 132 -18.58 -9.24 -23.76
CA MET A 132 -18.74 -7.87 -24.25
C MET A 132 -20.13 -7.32 -23.92
N MET A 133 -21.17 -8.13 -24.13
CA MET A 133 -22.54 -7.82 -23.70
C MET A 133 -22.59 -7.62 -22.19
N ALA A 134 -21.97 -8.51 -21.42
CA ALA A 134 -21.99 -8.40 -19.96
C ALA A 134 -21.36 -7.07 -19.50
N ARG A 135 -20.17 -6.73 -19.99
CA ARG A 135 -19.49 -5.46 -19.62
C ARG A 135 -20.30 -4.21 -19.97
N VAL A 136 -20.97 -4.20 -21.11
CA VAL A 136 -21.86 -3.10 -21.51
C VAL A 136 -23.04 -2.97 -20.54
N ASN A 137 -23.63 -4.08 -20.10
CA ASN A 137 -24.81 -4.05 -19.23
C ASN A 137 -24.47 -3.82 -17.75
N VAL A 138 -23.36 -4.38 -17.24
CA VAL A 138 -22.81 -4.04 -15.91
C VAL A 138 -22.62 -2.54 -15.79
N LYS A 139 -22.02 -1.89 -16.79
CA LYS A 139 -21.80 -0.43 -16.78
C LYS A 139 -23.09 0.39 -16.70
N LYS A 140 -24.22 -0.12 -17.20
CA LYS A 140 -25.51 0.60 -17.19
C LYS A 140 -26.13 0.66 -15.80
N VAL A 141 -25.86 -0.32 -14.95
CA VAL A 141 -26.49 -0.46 -13.63
C VAL A 141 -25.52 -0.27 -12.47
N ALA A 142 -24.23 -0.55 -12.65
CA ALA A 142 -23.21 -0.36 -11.63
C ALA A 142 -23.12 1.12 -11.22
N PRO A 143 -22.86 1.43 -9.93
CA PRO A 143 -22.78 2.79 -9.46
C PRO A 143 -21.73 3.59 -10.25
N PRO A 144 -22.08 4.78 -10.77
CA PRO A 144 -21.12 5.61 -11.47
C PRO A 144 -20.02 6.07 -10.52
N LEU A 145 -18.90 6.51 -11.08
CA LEU A 145 -17.89 7.21 -10.32
C LEU A 145 -18.51 8.47 -9.68
N SER A 146 -18.38 8.58 -8.37
CA SER A 146 -18.79 9.80 -7.66
C SER A 146 -18.07 11.01 -8.22
N ALA A 147 -18.79 12.13 -8.33
CA ALA A 147 -18.18 13.40 -8.72
C ALA A 147 -17.08 13.76 -7.72
N ILE A 148 -15.91 14.15 -8.23
CA ILE A 148 -14.79 14.57 -7.38
C ILE A 148 -15.19 15.89 -6.68
N PRO A 149 -15.24 15.95 -5.34
CA PRO A 149 -15.57 17.18 -4.59
C PRO A 149 -14.73 18.37 -5.03
N LYS A 150 -15.31 19.59 -5.00
CA LYS A 150 -14.61 20.83 -5.40
C LYS A 150 -13.32 21.01 -4.60
N ALA A 151 -12.28 21.46 -5.28
CA ALA A 151 -11.00 21.69 -4.66
C ALA A 151 -11.07 22.83 -3.63
N PRO A 152 -10.36 22.74 -2.48
CA PRO A 152 -10.35 23.79 -1.48
C PRO A 152 -9.72 25.09 -2.01
N SER A 153 -10.18 26.23 -1.49
CA SER A 153 -9.56 27.52 -1.80
C SER A 153 -8.17 27.64 -1.16
N ASN A 154 -7.34 28.55 -1.68
CA ASN A 154 -6.01 28.82 -1.09
C ASN A 154 -6.12 29.26 0.39
N LYS A 155 -7.17 30.03 0.75
CA LYS A 155 -7.47 30.40 2.15
C LYS A 155 -7.77 29.15 2.99
N ALA A 156 -8.61 28.26 2.49
CA ALA A 156 -8.96 27.03 3.18
C ALA A 156 -7.74 26.10 3.37
N CYS A 157 -6.76 26.13 2.47
CA CYS A 157 -5.53 25.35 2.59
C CYS A 157 -4.55 25.87 3.65
N ARG A 158 -4.57 27.16 3.98
CA ARG A 158 -3.62 27.72 4.96
C ARG A 158 -3.67 26.99 6.31
N SER A 159 -4.86 26.58 6.75
CA SER A 159 -5.04 25.90 8.02
C SER A 159 -4.61 24.42 8.01
N THR A 160 -4.32 23.82 6.84
CA THR A 160 -3.95 22.40 6.75
C THR A 160 -2.46 22.15 6.79
N PHE A 161 -1.63 23.17 6.61
CA PHE A 161 -0.18 22.99 6.66
C PHE A 161 0.29 22.75 8.08
N ALA A 162 1.38 21.99 8.21
CA ALA A 162 2.07 21.87 9.48
C ALA A 162 2.47 23.25 10.00
N ARG A 163 2.62 23.36 11.33
CA ARG A 163 3.14 24.58 11.96
C ARG A 163 4.50 24.96 11.37
N ASP A 164 5.37 23.96 11.19
CA ASP A 164 6.69 24.14 10.63
C ASP A 164 6.72 23.62 9.19
N THR A 165 6.90 24.55 8.24
CA THR A 165 7.07 24.22 6.83
C THR A 165 8.33 24.85 6.25
N ARG A 166 8.88 24.24 5.20
CA ARG A 166 9.97 24.82 4.40
C ARG A 166 9.58 24.83 2.93
N ARG A 167 10.24 25.70 2.16
CA ARG A 167 10.13 25.65 0.70
C ARG A 167 10.71 24.32 0.21
N PRO A 168 10.18 23.77 -0.89
CA PRO A 168 10.65 22.49 -1.38
C PRO A 168 12.05 22.64 -1.96
N ALA A 169 12.87 21.59 -1.81
CA ALA A 169 14.11 21.44 -2.54
C ALA A 169 13.79 21.27 -4.03
N LYS A 170 14.40 22.06 -4.91
CA LYS A 170 14.06 22.09 -6.36
C LYS A 170 15.26 21.84 -7.25
N ALA A 171 15.41 20.61 -7.71
CA ALA A 171 16.43 20.20 -8.68
C ALA A 171 15.84 20.04 -10.10
N MET A 172 15.27 21.11 -10.64
CA MET A 172 14.68 21.11 -11.98
C MET A 172 15.75 21.25 -13.09
N LEU A 173 15.47 20.69 -14.26
CA LEU A 173 16.34 20.73 -15.43
C LEU A 173 15.67 21.48 -16.59
N LYS A 174 16.49 22.02 -17.50
CA LYS A 174 16.01 22.58 -18.76
C LYS A 174 15.28 21.48 -19.56
N ARG A 175 14.18 21.85 -20.24
CA ARG A 175 13.31 20.92 -21.00
C ARG A 175 14.09 19.97 -21.90
N LYS A 176 15.07 20.46 -22.67
CA LYS A 176 15.88 19.65 -23.61
C LYS A 176 16.60 18.47 -22.96
N VAL A 177 16.99 18.61 -21.69
CA VAL A 177 17.67 17.56 -20.92
C VAL A 177 16.65 16.58 -20.33
N ALA A 178 15.47 17.06 -19.98
CA ALA A 178 14.49 16.32 -19.20
C ALA A 178 13.51 15.48 -20.06
N LYS A 179 13.57 15.56 -21.40
CA LYS A 179 12.55 15.09 -22.36
C LYS A 179 12.09 13.62 -22.21
N ARG A 180 12.88 12.73 -21.61
CA ARG A 180 12.61 11.27 -21.52
C ARG A 180 12.40 10.72 -20.10
N GLY A 181 12.17 11.60 -19.14
CA GLY A 181 11.98 11.21 -17.74
C GLY A 181 10.85 11.97 -17.07
N PRO A 182 10.37 11.47 -15.91
CA PRO A 182 9.36 12.17 -15.13
C PRO A 182 9.91 13.42 -14.43
N ARG A 183 8.98 14.26 -13.98
CA ARG A 183 9.24 15.12 -12.82
C ARG A 183 8.68 14.41 -11.58
N VAL A 184 9.53 14.24 -10.58
CA VAL A 184 9.17 13.56 -9.33
C VAL A 184 9.02 14.57 -8.19
N PHE A 185 8.05 14.32 -7.32
CA PHE A 185 7.76 15.06 -6.10
C PHE A 185 7.78 14.07 -4.94
N ALA A 186 8.86 14.03 -4.15
CA ALA A 186 8.92 13.26 -2.92
C ALA A 186 8.36 14.12 -1.78
N MET A 187 7.26 13.70 -1.19
CA MET A 187 6.53 14.48 -0.20
C MET A 187 6.99 14.10 1.21
N GLN A 188 7.34 15.09 2.03
CA GLN A 188 7.55 14.88 3.47
C GLN A 188 6.25 15.24 4.19
N PHE A 189 5.39 14.24 4.34
CA PHE A 189 4.06 14.39 4.91
C PHE A 189 4.11 14.42 6.43
N LYS A 190 3.59 15.51 7.02
CA LYS A 190 3.38 15.55 8.46
C LYS A 190 1.99 15.00 8.81
N GLN A 191 1.96 13.85 9.46
CA GLN A 191 0.73 13.28 9.99
C GLN A 191 0.27 14.04 11.26
N GLU A 192 -1.03 14.31 11.36
CA GLU A 192 -1.64 14.98 12.51
C GLU A 192 -3.10 14.54 12.68
N ALA A 193 -3.51 14.13 13.88
CA ALA A 193 -4.86 13.65 14.18
C ALA A 193 -5.98 14.63 13.77
N ARG A 194 -5.71 15.94 13.78
CA ARG A 194 -6.68 16.97 13.32
C ARG A 194 -7.08 16.82 11.84
N HIS A 195 -6.28 16.15 11.03
CA HIS A 195 -6.54 15.95 9.60
C HIS A 195 -7.41 14.74 9.31
N ILE A 196 -7.68 13.87 10.28
CA ILE A 196 -8.51 12.67 10.11
C ILE A 196 -9.84 12.78 10.88
N LYS A 197 -10.28 13.99 11.25
CA LYS A 197 -11.59 14.15 11.92
C LYS A 197 -12.75 13.65 11.04
N THR A 198 -12.66 13.90 9.73
CA THR A 198 -13.66 13.50 8.72
C THR A 198 -12.94 13.13 7.43
N TYR A 199 -13.60 12.40 6.53
CA TYR A 199 -13.13 12.15 5.16
C TYR A 199 -12.73 13.45 4.44
N ALA A 200 -13.53 14.50 4.60
CA ALA A 200 -13.27 15.81 4.00
C ALA A 200 -11.99 16.46 4.54
N SER A 201 -11.67 16.27 5.83
CA SER A 201 -10.46 16.81 6.45
C SER A 201 -9.19 16.19 5.87
N PHE A 202 -9.16 14.86 5.69
CA PHE A 202 -7.97 14.17 5.19
C PHE A 202 -7.76 14.46 3.71
N ARG A 203 -8.85 14.38 2.95
CA ARG A 203 -8.89 14.82 1.55
C ARG A 203 -8.34 16.24 1.39
N LYS A 204 -8.84 17.18 2.19
CA LYS A 204 -8.42 18.58 2.15
C LYS A 204 -6.93 18.71 2.47
N LYS A 205 -6.40 17.97 3.44
CA LYS A 205 -4.96 17.95 3.75
C LYS A 205 -4.12 17.51 2.56
N ILE A 206 -4.42 16.35 1.98
CA ILE A 206 -3.69 15.80 0.82
C ILE A 206 -3.79 16.76 -0.38
N GLU A 207 -5.00 17.22 -0.71
CA GLU A 207 -5.22 18.12 -1.85
C GLU A 207 -4.51 19.46 -1.67
N CYS A 208 -4.49 20.03 -0.46
CA CYS A 208 -3.77 21.26 -0.18
C CYS A 208 -2.26 21.11 -0.27
N MET A 209 -1.69 19.95 0.09
CA MET A 209 -0.27 19.67 -0.15
C MET A 209 0.04 19.57 -1.64
N ILE A 210 -0.80 18.89 -2.43
CA ILE A 210 -0.67 18.84 -3.89
C ILE A 210 -0.75 20.24 -4.50
N ARG A 211 -1.72 21.06 -4.07
CA ARG A 211 -1.88 22.44 -4.56
C ARG A 211 -0.71 23.34 -4.19
N LYS A 212 -0.07 23.13 -3.03
CA LYS A 212 1.08 23.95 -2.58
C LYS A 212 2.40 23.50 -3.20
N TRP A 213 2.66 22.20 -3.24
CA TRP A 213 3.98 21.64 -3.53
C TRP A 213 4.09 20.96 -4.89
N VAL A 214 2.97 20.61 -5.52
CA VAL A 214 2.96 19.91 -6.82
C VAL A 214 2.50 20.83 -7.93
N VAL A 215 1.27 21.35 -7.85
CA VAL A 215 0.61 22.12 -8.91
C VAL A 215 1.48 23.26 -9.46
N PRO A 216 2.13 24.11 -8.63
CA PRO A 216 2.93 25.23 -9.13
C PRO A 216 4.18 24.79 -9.91
N TYR A 217 4.64 23.56 -9.71
CA TYR A 217 5.88 23.05 -10.27
C TYR A 217 5.67 21.87 -11.23
N LYS A 218 4.42 21.60 -11.62
CA LYS A 218 4.12 20.58 -12.63
C LYS A 218 4.80 20.89 -13.96
N VAL A 219 5.22 19.85 -14.66
CA VAL A 219 5.63 19.94 -16.06
C VAL A 219 4.50 19.50 -17.00
N LYS A 220 4.33 20.20 -18.12
CA LYS A 220 3.42 19.80 -19.21
C LYS A 220 4.14 18.85 -20.18
N GLY A 221 3.41 17.89 -20.75
CA GLY A 221 3.92 16.98 -21.78
C GLY A 221 4.89 15.90 -21.30
N ARG A 222 5.04 15.71 -19.98
CA ARG A 222 5.77 14.60 -19.36
C ARG A 222 5.04 14.16 -18.09
N PRO A 223 5.18 12.90 -17.65
CA PRO A 223 4.61 12.44 -16.39
C PRO A 223 5.10 13.27 -15.20
N ASN A 224 4.18 13.56 -14.28
CA ASN A 224 4.47 14.06 -12.95
C ASN A 224 4.15 12.92 -11.99
N LEU A 225 5.13 12.46 -11.22
CA LEU A 225 5.01 11.36 -10.26
C LEU A 225 5.16 11.93 -8.84
N VAL A 226 4.11 11.83 -8.05
CA VAL A 226 4.06 12.32 -6.67
C VAL A 226 4.13 11.14 -5.73
N ALA A 227 5.17 11.04 -4.91
CA ALA A 227 5.36 9.96 -3.96
C ALA A 227 5.14 10.49 -2.54
N PHE A 228 4.13 9.95 -1.87
CA PHE A 228 3.96 10.04 -0.43
C PHE A 228 4.68 8.88 0.26
N ASN A 229 4.72 8.93 1.58
CA ASN A 229 5.33 7.96 2.47
C ASN A 229 4.52 6.67 2.61
N GLU A 230 5.17 5.66 3.18
CA GLU A 230 4.53 4.44 3.69
C GLU A 230 3.46 4.82 4.72
N ASP A 231 2.37 4.07 4.80
CA ASP A 231 1.30 4.24 5.79
C ASP A 231 0.68 5.65 5.81
N VAL A 232 0.70 6.36 4.67
CA VAL A 232 -0.03 7.63 4.54
C VAL A 232 -1.53 7.45 4.78
N GLY A 233 -2.07 6.25 4.50
CA GLY A 233 -3.46 5.88 4.78
C GLY A 233 -3.73 5.44 6.22
N LEU A 234 -2.73 4.94 6.96
CA LEU A 234 -2.88 4.31 8.29
C LEU A 234 -3.64 5.18 9.30
N MET A 235 -3.38 6.48 9.30
CA MET A 235 -4.05 7.38 10.24
C MET A 235 -5.56 7.51 9.96
N THR A 236 -6.03 7.18 8.75
CA THR A 236 -7.45 7.33 8.38
C THR A 236 -8.37 6.33 9.07
N LEU A 237 -7.82 5.28 9.69
CA LEU A 237 -8.53 4.41 10.65
C LEU A 237 -9.24 5.20 11.76
N GLY A 238 -8.60 6.31 12.18
CA GLY A 238 -9.16 7.23 13.16
C GLY A 238 -10.18 8.21 12.58
N THR A 239 -10.86 7.92 11.47
CA THR A 239 -11.89 8.81 10.88
C THR A 239 -13.24 8.69 11.59
N GLY A 240 -13.99 9.80 11.63
CA GLY A 240 -15.38 9.81 12.11
C GLY A 240 -15.57 9.63 13.61
N SER A 241 -16.80 9.38 14.04
CA SER A 241 -17.21 9.15 15.42
C SER A 241 -16.52 7.91 16.00
N ARG A 242 -16.46 6.81 15.24
CA ARG A 242 -15.76 5.57 15.64
C ARG A 242 -14.26 5.81 15.91
N GLY A 243 -13.61 6.70 15.18
CA GLY A 243 -12.21 7.06 15.41
C GLY A 243 -11.94 8.10 16.50
N ALA A 244 -12.97 8.63 17.18
CA ALA A 244 -12.83 9.79 18.07
C ALA A 244 -11.89 9.56 19.26
N SER A 245 -12.01 8.42 19.94
CA SER A 245 -11.16 8.07 21.09
C SER A 245 -9.68 7.93 20.68
N ALA A 246 -9.41 7.26 19.57
CA ALA A 246 -8.07 7.12 19.00
C ALA A 246 -7.45 8.48 18.65
N ARG A 247 -8.22 9.37 17.99
CA ARG A 247 -7.76 10.74 17.72
C ARG A 247 -7.50 11.53 19.00
N GLY A 248 -8.31 11.34 20.03
CA GLY A 248 -8.11 11.96 21.34
C GLY A 248 -6.77 11.56 21.94
N ALA A 249 -6.46 10.25 21.94
CA ALA A 249 -5.18 9.71 22.39
C ALA A 249 -3.99 10.29 21.60
N PHE A 250 -4.11 10.42 20.28
CA PHE A 250 -3.04 11.02 19.44
C PHE A 250 -2.88 12.52 19.62
N ALA A 251 -3.99 13.25 19.84
CA ALA A 251 -3.97 14.69 20.02
C ALA A 251 -3.45 15.11 21.39
N LYS A 252 -3.66 14.28 22.43
CA LYS A 252 -3.19 14.50 23.80
C LYS A 252 -2.55 13.22 24.36
N PRO A 253 -1.35 12.82 23.91
CA PRO A 253 -0.73 11.56 24.33
C PRO A 253 -0.53 11.42 25.84
N SER A 254 -0.34 12.54 26.55
CA SER A 254 -0.21 12.55 28.02
C SER A 254 -1.50 12.21 28.77
N SER A 255 -2.68 12.24 28.13
CA SER A 255 -3.93 11.83 28.77
C SER A 255 -4.14 10.31 28.80
N VAL A 256 -3.31 9.53 28.08
CA VAL A 256 -3.34 8.07 28.14
C VAL A 256 -2.49 7.60 29.32
N THR A 257 -3.06 7.71 30.52
CA THR A 257 -2.34 7.48 31.79
C THR A 257 -1.92 6.02 31.99
N SER A 258 -2.61 5.06 31.36
CA SER A 258 -2.22 3.64 31.33
C SER A 258 -0.86 3.39 30.68
N CYS A 259 -0.35 4.34 29.88
CA CYS A 259 0.95 4.25 29.20
C CYS A 259 2.01 5.20 29.79
N THR A 260 1.82 5.74 31.01
CA THR A 260 2.72 6.78 31.58
C THR A 260 4.17 6.32 31.63
N ASN A 261 4.43 5.08 32.06
CA ASN A 261 5.78 4.50 32.18
C ASN A 261 6.02 3.35 31.19
N ALA A 262 5.12 3.15 30.23
CA ALA A 262 5.26 2.10 29.23
C ALA A 262 6.17 2.56 28.09
N ALA A 263 7.00 1.65 27.59
CA ALA A 263 7.77 1.89 26.37
C ALA A 263 6.80 2.00 25.16
N PRO A 264 7.15 2.79 24.12
CA PRO A 264 6.46 2.70 22.84
C PRO A 264 6.45 1.25 22.33
N PRO A 265 5.39 0.81 21.63
CA PRO A 265 4.29 1.60 21.08
C PRO A 265 2.99 1.60 21.91
N CYS A 266 3.05 1.65 23.25
CA CYS A 266 1.87 1.53 24.13
C CYS A 266 0.70 2.45 23.73
N ARG A 267 0.95 3.73 23.46
CA ARG A 267 -0.13 4.69 23.12
C ARG A 267 -0.68 4.47 21.71
N ALA A 268 0.16 4.04 20.77
CA ALA A 268 -0.29 3.65 19.45
C ALA A 268 -1.18 2.39 19.51
N ILE A 269 -0.77 1.39 20.30
CA ILE A 269 -1.56 0.18 20.57
C ILE A 269 -2.88 0.54 21.25
N TYR A 270 -2.87 1.39 22.28
CA TYR A 270 -4.10 1.85 22.93
C TYR A 270 -5.07 2.49 21.94
N ALA A 271 -4.58 3.36 21.05
CA ALA A 271 -5.44 3.98 20.05
C ALA A 271 -6.02 2.95 19.06
N LEU A 272 -5.22 1.96 18.65
CA LEU A 272 -5.71 0.87 17.78
C LEU A 272 -6.80 0.03 18.46
N THR A 273 -6.65 -0.30 19.76
CA THR A 273 -7.69 -1.04 20.49
C THR A 273 -8.98 -0.24 20.64
N GLN A 274 -8.90 1.09 20.79
CA GLN A 274 -10.09 1.95 20.76
C GLN A 274 -10.80 1.92 19.41
N VAL A 275 -10.04 1.88 18.30
CA VAL A 275 -10.62 1.71 16.96
C VAL A 275 -11.31 0.34 16.88
N THR A 276 -10.62 -0.76 17.20
CA THR A 276 -11.23 -2.10 17.13
C THR A 276 -12.52 -2.19 17.93
N ALA A 277 -12.55 -1.64 19.15
CA ALA A 277 -13.74 -1.62 19.99
C ALA A 277 -14.90 -0.82 19.37
N ALA A 278 -14.62 0.33 18.73
CA ALA A 278 -15.63 1.15 18.07
C ALA A 278 -16.24 0.51 16.80
N TYR A 279 -15.64 -0.57 16.30
CA TYR A 279 -16.12 -1.34 15.16
C TYR A 279 -16.62 -2.73 15.56
N ALA A 280 -17.13 -2.90 16.80
CA ALA A 280 -17.57 -4.20 17.32
C ALA A 280 -18.54 -4.98 16.40
N GLY A 281 -19.51 -4.30 15.77
CA GLY A 281 -20.44 -4.91 14.80
C GLY A 281 -19.72 -5.50 13.58
N PRO A 282 -19.08 -4.66 12.74
CA PRO A 282 -18.24 -5.14 11.63
C PRO A 282 -17.20 -6.19 12.03
N ASN A 283 -16.59 -6.04 13.21
CA ASN A 283 -15.61 -7.00 13.71
C ASN A 283 -16.25 -8.36 14.03
N SER A 284 -17.43 -8.38 14.66
CA SER A 284 -18.16 -9.63 14.93
C SER A 284 -18.52 -10.35 13.64
N GLU A 285 -18.94 -9.60 12.62
CA GLU A 285 -19.23 -10.15 11.31
C GLU A 285 -17.97 -10.71 10.62
N TYR A 286 -16.86 -10.00 10.64
CA TYR A 286 -15.64 -10.55 10.03
C TYR A 286 -15.10 -11.76 10.79
N LEU A 287 -15.36 -11.88 12.09
CA LEU A 287 -15.01 -13.08 12.87
C LEU A 287 -15.94 -14.27 12.62
N SER A 288 -17.16 -14.05 12.09
CA SER A 288 -18.01 -15.16 11.62
C SER A 288 -17.57 -15.65 10.23
N ARG A 289 -17.05 -14.74 9.40
CA ARG A 289 -16.55 -15.01 8.04
C ARG A 289 -15.15 -15.62 8.03
N PHE A 290 -14.24 -15.11 8.86
CA PHE A 290 -12.81 -15.40 8.76
C PHE A 290 -12.16 -15.72 10.11
N THR A 291 -11.12 -16.55 10.07
CA THR A 291 -10.23 -16.78 11.21
C THR A 291 -9.18 -15.67 11.29
N ILE A 292 -9.35 -14.72 12.22
CA ILE A 292 -8.42 -13.60 12.45
C ILE A 292 -7.79 -13.72 13.86
N PRO A 293 -6.72 -14.53 14.01
CA PRO A 293 -6.21 -14.90 15.33
C PRO A 293 -5.58 -13.71 16.06
N ASN A 294 -4.86 -12.85 15.34
CA ASN A 294 -4.23 -11.68 15.95
C ASN A 294 -5.28 -10.57 16.21
N PRO A 295 -5.48 -10.13 17.47
CA PRO A 295 -6.48 -9.12 17.80
C PRO A 295 -6.17 -7.72 17.24
N PHE A 296 -4.92 -7.43 16.89
CA PHE A 296 -4.56 -6.16 16.25
C PHE A 296 -4.96 -6.13 14.77
N ALA A 297 -4.81 -7.25 14.06
CA ALA A 297 -5.24 -7.40 12.67
C ALA A 297 -6.74 -7.09 12.49
N ARG A 298 -7.56 -7.46 13.48
CA ARG A 298 -9.01 -7.22 13.50
C ARG A 298 -9.41 -5.77 13.29
N GLY A 299 -8.67 -4.82 13.88
CA GLY A 299 -8.94 -3.40 13.72
C GLY A 299 -8.78 -2.92 12.27
N PHE A 300 -7.79 -3.47 11.56
CA PHE A 300 -7.55 -3.16 10.14
C PHE A 300 -8.63 -3.78 9.25
N VAL A 301 -9.06 -5.01 9.52
CA VAL A 301 -10.13 -5.66 8.75
C VAL A 301 -11.46 -4.94 8.97
N ALA A 302 -11.81 -4.63 10.22
CA ALA A 302 -13.09 -4.01 10.56
C ALA A 302 -13.28 -2.60 9.98
N THR A 303 -12.19 -1.92 9.64
CA THR A 303 -12.18 -0.53 9.14
C THR A 303 -12.14 -0.42 7.62
N THR A 304 -12.31 -1.53 6.88
CA THR A 304 -12.18 -1.59 5.41
C THR A 304 -12.94 -0.48 4.67
N ASP A 305 -14.23 -0.27 4.96
CA ASP A 305 -15.02 0.80 4.32
C ASP A 305 -14.44 2.19 4.60
N THR A 306 -14.02 2.42 5.84
CA THR A 306 -13.42 3.68 6.29
C THR A 306 -12.09 3.94 5.59
N ASP A 307 -11.21 2.95 5.46
CA ASP A 307 -9.89 3.14 4.83
C ASP A 307 -10.05 3.36 3.32
N ALA A 308 -10.88 2.53 2.64
CA ALA A 308 -11.15 2.65 1.21
C ALA A 308 -11.72 4.04 0.83
N ARG A 309 -12.62 4.60 1.65
CA ARG A 309 -13.13 5.98 1.45
C ARG A 309 -12.13 7.04 1.89
N GLY A 310 -11.44 6.78 3.00
CA GLY A 310 -10.53 7.67 3.72
C GLY A 310 -9.36 8.10 2.87
N TRP A 311 -8.67 7.13 2.26
CA TRP A 311 -7.44 7.40 1.53
C TRP A 311 -7.42 6.84 0.11
N MET A 312 -7.85 5.59 -0.13
CA MET A 312 -7.81 4.99 -1.47
C MET A 312 -8.58 5.85 -2.48
N GLN A 313 -9.81 6.23 -2.15
CA GLN A 313 -10.64 7.10 -3.00
C GLN A 313 -10.00 8.50 -3.15
N VAL A 314 -9.39 9.04 -2.09
CA VAL A 314 -8.71 10.34 -2.14
C VAL A 314 -7.55 10.30 -3.13
N PHE A 315 -6.68 9.29 -3.08
CA PHE A 315 -5.52 9.17 -3.96
C PHE A 315 -5.95 8.92 -5.41
N SER A 316 -6.94 8.05 -5.63
CA SER A 316 -7.58 7.85 -6.94
C SER A 316 -8.06 9.18 -7.54
N ASP A 317 -8.77 9.97 -6.75
CA ASP A 317 -9.32 11.25 -7.18
C ASP A 317 -8.24 12.30 -7.45
N MET A 318 -7.22 12.38 -6.59
CA MET A 318 -6.10 13.32 -6.76
C MET A 318 -5.34 13.04 -8.06
N ALA A 319 -5.11 11.76 -8.38
CA ALA A 319 -4.48 11.35 -9.62
C ALA A 319 -5.25 11.87 -10.85
N ARG A 320 -6.57 11.63 -10.88
CA ARG A 320 -7.46 12.04 -11.98
C ARG A 320 -7.65 13.55 -12.06
N ARG A 321 -7.99 14.22 -10.95
CA ARG A 321 -8.20 15.68 -10.87
C ARG A 321 -6.97 16.44 -11.36
N TYR A 322 -5.80 16.05 -10.85
CA TYR A 322 -4.57 16.76 -11.15
C TYR A 322 -3.80 16.17 -12.32
N LYS A 323 -4.27 15.11 -13.00
CA LYS A 323 -3.56 14.45 -14.11
C LYS A 323 -2.10 14.15 -13.74
N ILE A 324 -1.92 13.45 -12.63
CA ILE A 324 -0.62 13.02 -12.08
C ILE A 324 -0.64 11.51 -11.84
N TYR A 325 0.56 10.93 -11.74
CA TYR A 325 0.72 9.67 -11.04
C TYR A 325 0.97 9.97 -9.56
N ILE A 326 0.36 9.20 -8.67
CA ILE A 326 0.53 9.37 -7.23
C ILE A 326 0.77 8.00 -6.57
N VAL A 327 1.72 7.96 -5.63
CA VAL A 327 2.12 6.76 -4.87
C VAL A 327 1.91 7.01 -3.38
N GLY A 328 1.46 5.99 -2.67
CA GLY A 328 1.41 5.91 -1.21
C GLY A 328 1.00 4.51 -0.77
N SER A 329 1.25 4.16 0.50
CA SER A 329 0.84 2.87 1.08
C SER A 329 -0.10 3.03 2.28
N SER A 330 -0.77 1.94 2.62
CA SER A 330 -1.51 1.77 3.88
C SER A 330 -1.49 0.30 4.29
N THR A 331 -1.75 0.07 5.57
CA THR A 331 -1.99 -1.23 6.16
C THR A 331 -3.48 -1.55 6.10
N GLN A 332 -3.90 -2.40 5.17
CA GLN A 332 -5.31 -2.69 4.90
C GLN A 332 -5.52 -4.10 4.30
N PRO A 333 -6.72 -4.67 4.40
CA PRO A 333 -7.06 -5.88 3.66
C PRO A 333 -7.36 -5.59 2.19
N GLN A 334 -7.39 -6.64 1.39
CA GLN A 334 -8.07 -6.59 0.09
C GLN A 334 -9.57 -6.43 0.29
N PHE A 335 -10.23 -5.77 -0.66
CA PHE A 335 -11.65 -5.45 -0.54
C PHE A 335 -12.37 -5.47 -1.88
N ARG A 336 -13.66 -5.73 -1.80
CA ARG A 336 -14.63 -5.57 -2.89
C ARG A 336 -15.57 -4.41 -2.61
N GLU A 337 -16.31 -4.00 -3.62
CA GLU A 337 -17.35 -2.99 -3.49
C GLU A 337 -18.71 -3.70 -3.58
N SER A 338 -19.49 -3.62 -2.49
CA SER A 338 -20.77 -4.31 -2.36
C SER A 338 -21.95 -3.35 -2.48
N GLN A 339 -22.98 -3.79 -3.18
CA GLN A 339 -24.29 -3.13 -3.26
C GLN A 339 -25.36 -3.86 -2.45
N ASP A 340 -25.01 -4.96 -1.78
CA ASP A 340 -25.92 -5.72 -0.93
C ASP A 340 -26.47 -4.80 0.19
N PRO A 341 -27.80 -4.64 0.29
CA PRO A 341 -28.44 -3.86 1.35
C PRO A 341 -28.00 -4.25 2.77
N ALA A 342 -27.83 -5.54 3.04
CA ALA A 342 -27.43 -6.04 4.37
C ALA A 342 -26.01 -5.60 4.72
N GLU A 343 -25.07 -5.75 3.78
CA GLU A 343 -23.70 -5.27 3.95
C GLU A 343 -23.62 -3.74 4.04
N ILE A 344 -24.44 -3.01 3.26
CA ILE A 344 -24.50 -1.55 3.36
C ILE A 344 -24.92 -1.13 4.77
N ASP A 345 -25.96 -1.74 5.34
CA ASP A 345 -26.45 -1.35 6.66
C ASP A 345 -25.48 -1.72 7.79
N LEU A 346 -24.70 -2.80 7.61
CA LEU A 346 -23.71 -3.27 8.58
C LEU A 346 -22.37 -2.52 8.52
N PHE A 347 -21.78 -2.37 7.34
CA PHE A 347 -20.40 -1.90 7.20
C PHE A 347 -20.26 -0.39 6.98
N ARG A 348 -21.33 0.31 6.59
CA ARG A 348 -21.26 1.75 6.33
C ARG A 348 -20.72 2.51 7.53
N ASP A 349 -20.01 3.60 7.25
CA ASP A 349 -19.71 4.59 8.27
C ASP A 349 -20.98 5.31 8.75
N PRO A 350 -21.31 5.27 10.05
CA PRO A 350 -22.51 5.93 10.59
C PRO A 350 -22.49 7.46 10.43
N ASP A 351 -21.32 8.06 10.21
CA ASP A 351 -21.19 9.51 9.97
C ASP A 351 -21.49 9.91 8.51
N GLN A 352 -21.72 8.94 7.62
CA GLN A 352 -22.02 9.19 6.22
C GLN A 352 -23.51 8.98 5.93
N PRO A 353 -24.12 9.79 5.04
CA PRO A 353 -25.43 9.45 4.49
C PRO A 353 -25.42 8.04 3.90
N LYS A 354 -26.54 7.30 3.99
CA LYS A 354 -26.64 5.91 3.50
C LYS A 354 -26.07 5.83 2.07
N PRO A 355 -24.94 5.14 1.87
CA PRO A 355 -24.28 5.11 0.56
C PRO A 355 -24.98 4.11 -0.36
N LYS A 356 -24.71 4.22 -1.67
CA LYS A 356 -25.17 3.23 -2.66
C LYS A 356 -24.39 1.92 -2.64
N SER A 357 -23.23 1.92 -1.98
CA SER A 357 -22.34 0.76 -1.87
C SER A 357 -21.36 0.98 -0.73
N VAL A 358 -20.83 -0.12 -0.19
CA VAL A 358 -19.78 -0.17 0.85
C VAL A 358 -18.58 -0.98 0.37
N TYR A 359 -17.42 -0.78 0.99
CA TYR A 359 -16.25 -1.61 0.75
C TYR A 359 -16.09 -2.66 1.85
N VAL A 360 -15.99 -3.92 1.45
CA VAL A 360 -16.01 -5.08 2.35
C VAL A 360 -14.73 -5.90 2.15
N ALA A 361 -14.07 -6.27 3.23
CA ALA A 361 -12.88 -7.12 3.16
C ALA A 361 -13.21 -8.46 2.50
N THR A 362 -12.34 -8.93 1.62
CA THR A 362 -12.49 -10.23 0.93
C THR A 362 -11.74 -11.37 1.63
N GLY A 363 -10.99 -11.07 2.68
CA GLY A 363 -10.24 -12.07 3.44
C GLY A 363 -9.63 -11.51 4.72
N PRO A 364 -9.04 -12.38 5.56
CA PRO A 364 -8.41 -12.00 6.83
C PRO A 364 -7.05 -11.31 6.68
N GLN A 365 -6.44 -11.40 5.49
CA GLN A 365 -5.08 -10.92 5.27
C GLN A 365 -5.04 -9.39 5.30
N VAL A 366 -4.08 -8.84 6.04
CA VAL A 366 -3.87 -7.40 6.15
C VAL A 366 -2.45 -7.11 5.67
N TYR A 367 -2.33 -6.40 4.57
CA TYR A 367 -1.04 -6.10 3.95
C TYR A 367 -0.67 -4.64 4.18
N ASN A 368 0.62 -4.37 4.40
CA ASN A 368 1.17 -3.06 4.06
C ASN A 368 1.42 -3.05 2.55
N GLU A 369 0.52 -2.39 1.81
CA GLU A 369 0.53 -2.40 0.36
C GLU A 369 0.76 -1.00 -0.20
N ALA A 370 1.80 -0.86 -1.02
CA ALA A 370 2.06 0.35 -1.78
C ALA A 370 1.23 0.34 -3.07
N PHE A 371 0.56 1.44 -3.36
CA PHE A 371 -0.25 1.59 -4.57
C PHE A 371 0.24 2.78 -5.41
N MET A 372 0.11 2.65 -6.72
CA MET A 372 0.34 3.73 -7.66
C MET A 372 -0.89 3.97 -8.52
N TRP A 373 -1.49 5.16 -8.38
CA TRP A 373 -2.62 5.58 -9.21
C TRP A 373 -2.15 6.37 -10.42
N GLY A 374 -2.77 6.09 -11.57
CA GLY A 374 -2.62 6.82 -12.81
C GLY A 374 -3.68 7.92 -13.00
N PRO A 375 -3.44 8.85 -13.94
CA PRO A 375 -4.34 9.96 -14.21
C PRO A 375 -5.64 9.57 -14.95
N LYS A 376 -5.73 8.31 -15.42
CA LYS A 376 -6.85 7.76 -16.18
C LYS A 376 -7.25 6.42 -15.58
N LEU A 377 -8.52 6.06 -15.75
CA LEU A 377 -8.99 4.72 -15.45
C LEU A 377 -8.26 3.71 -16.36
N VAL A 378 -7.87 2.59 -15.80
CA VAL A 378 -7.30 1.43 -16.51
C VAL A 378 -8.26 0.23 -16.51
N THR A 379 -9.21 0.20 -15.59
CA THR A 379 -10.36 -0.72 -15.63
C THR A 379 -11.67 0.09 -15.60
N GLN A 380 -12.75 -0.49 -16.10
CA GLN A 380 -14.10 0.11 -16.04
C GLN A 380 -14.92 -0.44 -14.86
N GLU A 381 -14.57 -1.64 -14.39
CA GLU A 381 -15.24 -2.44 -13.37
C GLU A 381 -14.39 -2.59 -12.11
N GLY A 382 -14.95 -3.23 -11.08
CA GLY A 382 -14.33 -3.41 -9.77
C GLY A 382 -14.47 -2.19 -8.85
N PRO A 383 -13.86 -2.23 -7.64
CA PRO A 383 -13.98 -1.16 -6.66
C PRO A 383 -13.48 0.17 -7.22
N ARG A 384 -14.32 1.21 -7.10
CA ARG A 384 -14.03 2.53 -7.70
C ARG A 384 -12.65 3.12 -7.37
N PRO A 385 -12.09 3.01 -6.15
CA PRO A 385 -10.76 3.51 -5.83
C PRO A 385 -9.62 2.78 -6.56
N LEU A 386 -9.85 1.54 -7.00
CA LEU A 386 -8.87 0.69 -7.66
C LEU A 386 -8.84 0.87 -9.19
N ARG A 387 -9.89 1.45 -9.79
CA ARG A 387 -10.05 1.52 -11.26
C ARG A 387 -8.96 2.28 -12.02
N ASN A 388 -8.16 3.08 -11.32
CA ASN A 388 -6.98 3.75 -11.89
C ASN A 388 -5.66 3.39 -11.18
N VAL A 389 -5.62 2.32 -10.37
CA VAL A 389 -4.36 1.75 -9.90
C VAL A 389 -3.65 1.13 -11.09
N VAL A 390 -2.38 1.50 -11.30
CA VAL A 390 -1.56 1.02 -12.42
C VAL A 390 -0.47 0.04 -11.99
N ALA A 391 -0.19 -0.01 -10.69
CA ALA A 391 0.70 -0.97 -10.05
C ALA A 391 0.45 -0.95 -8.53
N SER A 392 0.73 -2.06 -7.87
CA SER A 392 0.83 -2.15 -6.42
C SER A 392 1.94 -3.13 -6.01
N ASN A 393 2.28 -3.15 -4.72
CA ASN A 393 3.30 -4.03 -4.15
C ASN A 393 2.94 -4.39 -2.70
N LEU A 394 2.83 -5.69 -2.41
CA LEU A 394 2.69 -6.24 -1.07
C LEU A 394 4.06 -6.30 -0.40
N LYS A 395 4.21 -5.65 0.75
CA LYS A 395 5.50 -5.52 1.43
C LYS A 395 6.06 -6.87 1.88
N VAL A 396 7.34 -7.10 1.58
CA VAL A 396 8.10 -8.27 2.02
C VAL A 396 9.61 -7.95 2.01
N PRO A 397 10.37 -8.26 3.06
CA PRO A 397 9.91 -8.77 4.35
C PRO A 397 9.22 -7.69 5.20
N LEU A 398 8.46 -8.15 6.19
CA LEU A 398 7.87 -7.29 7.22
C LEU A 398 8.86 -7.00 8.35
N THR A 399 8.72 -5.83 8.96
CA THR A 399 9.44 -5.44 10.18
C THR A 399 8.91 -6.19 11.41
N PRO A 400 9.68 -6.25 12.52
CA PRO A 400 9.20 -6.87 13.76
C PRO A 400 7.89 -6.29 14.30
N ILE A 401 7.67 -4.96 14.16
CA ILE A 401 6.42 -4.34 14.61
C ILE A 401 5.24 -4.78 13.76
N GLU A 402 5.40 -4.91 12.44
CA GLU A 402 4.36 -5.39 11.53
C GLU A 402 4.01 -6.87 11.79
N GLN A 403 5.02 -7.70 12.07
CA GLN A 403 4.81 -9.08 12.50
C GLN A 403 4.02 -9.15 13.81
N GLY A 404 4.35 -8.30 14.79
CA GLY A 404 3.62 -8.20 16.07
C GLY A 404 2.16 -7.76 15.91
N LEU A 405 1.87 -6.91 14.92
CA LEU A 405 0.50 -6.51 14.56
C LEU A 405 -0.28 -7.60 13.80
N GLY A 406 0.40 -8.69 13.41
CA GLY A 406 -0.20 -9.79 12.65
C GLY A 406 -0.45 -9.46 11.18
N LEU A 407 0.37 -8.56 10.61
CA LEU A 407 0.27 -8.26 9.18
C LEU A 407 0.73 -9.46 8.34
N THR A 408 0.11 -9.60 7.18
CA THR A 408 0.45 -10.62 6.19
C THR A 408 1.59 -10.12 5.32
N ALA A 409 2.64 -10.92 5.19
CA ALA A 409 3.75 -10.62 4.29
C ALA A 409 3.34 -10.88 2.83
N GLY A 410 3.90 -10.10 1.90
CA GLY A 410 3.85 -10.44 0.49
C GLY A 410 4.61 -11.75 0.18
N PRO A 411 4.41 -12.32 -1.03
CA PRO A 411 5.05 -13.57 -1.45
C PRO A 411 6.59 -13.44 -1.45
N THR A 412 7.27 -14.43 -0.90
CA THR A 412 8.74 -14.45 -0.72
C THR A 412 9.48 -15.15 -1.85
N THR A 413 8.85 -16.09 -2.55
CA THR A 413 9.46 -16.89 -3.61
C THR A 413 8.49 -17.10 -4.78
N GLY A 414 8.98 -17.70 -5.87
CA GLY A 414 8.14 -18.13 -6.99
C GLY A 414 7.59 -17.01 -7.87
N THR A 415 6.58 -17.36 -8.66
CA THR A 415 5.99 -16.51 -9.70
C THR A 415 5.21 -15.33 -9.12
N ASP A 416 4.55 -15.52 -7.97
CA ASP A 416 3.88 -14.45 -7.24
C ASP A 416 4.87 -13.42 -6.68
N ALA A 417 6.03 -13.84 -6.13
CA ALA A 417 7.07 -12.89 -5.72
C ALA A 417 7.61 -12.08 -6.90
N ILE A 418 7.84 -12.72 -8.04
CA ILE A 418 8.29 -12.05 -9.27
C ILE A 418 7.22 -11.06 -9.77
N ALA A 419 5.95 -11.46 -9.75
CA ALA A 419 4.83 -10.61 -10.15
C ALA A 419 4.70 -9.38 -9.23
N ASN A 420 4.83 -9.59 -7.91
CA ASN A 420 4.76 -8.54 -6.90
C ASN A 420 5.87 -7.47 -7.08
N LEU A 421 7.06 -7.86 -7.56
CA LEU A 421 8.20 -6.95 -7.76
C LEU A 421 8.31 -6.41 -9.21
N LYS A 422 7.37 -6.76 -10.11
CA LYS A 422 7.42 -6.37 -11.52
C LYS A 422 7.31 -4.84 -11.68
N PRO A 423 8.28 -4.17 -12.33
CA PRO A 423 8.25 -2.72 -12.41
C PRO A 423 7.21 -2.19 -13.39
N TYR A 424 6.58 -1.08 -13.01
CA TYR A 424 5.68 -0.34 -13.88
C TYR A 424 6.44 0.55 -14.87
N ARG A 425 6.18 0.37 -16.16
CA ARG A 425 6.74 1.23 -17.23
C ARG A 425 5.95 2.53 -17.30
N LEU A 426 6.55 3.63 -16.83
CA LEU A 426 5.87 4.92 -16.80
C LEU A 426 5.71 5.49 -18.23
N PRO A 427 4.48 5.67 -18.75
CA PRO A 427 4.23 6.04 -20.13
C PRO A 427 4.96 7.30 -20.60
N GLY A 428 5.49 7.27 -21.82
CA GLY A 428 6.23 8.40 -22.42
C GLY A 428 7.62 8.64 -21.82
N THR A 429 8.14 7.70 -21.01
CA THR A 429 9.49 7.78 -20.42
C THR A 429 10.20 6.43 -20.52
N LYS A 430 11.50 6.40 -20.16
CA LYS A 430 12.21 5.12 -19.94
C LYS A 430 12.23 4.69 -18.45
N ALA A 431 11.44 5.35 -17.59
CA ALA A 431 11.37 5.00 -16.19
C ALA A 431 10.60 3.68 -16.00
N ARG A 432 11.19 2.79 -15.21
CA ARG A 432 10.62 1.54 -14.73
C ARG A 432 10.60 1.62 -13.22
N VAL A 433 9.40 1.92 -12.70
CA VAL A 433 9.13 2.22 -11.30
C VAL A 433 8.98 0.91 -10.55
N GLY A 434 9.81 0.68 -9.54
CA GLY A 434 9.67 -0.41 -8.58
C GLY A 434 9.51 0.15 -7.17
N PHE A 435 8.84 -0.59 -6.30
CA PHE A 435 8.55 -0.20 -4.91
C PHE A 435 9.49 -0.94 -3.98
N ALA A 436 9.97 -0.28 -2.92
CA ALA A 436 10.79 -0.87 -1.87
C ALA A 436 10.47 -0.16 -0.55
N THR A 437 9.30 -0.45 0.01
CA THR A 437 8.68 0.29 1.12
C THR A 437 9.34 -0.04 2.46
N SER A 438 10.21 0.84 2.96
CA SER A 438 11.01 0.65 4.20
C SER A 438 11.95 -0.57 4.16
N LEU A 439 11.76 -1.57 5.03
CA LEU A 439 12.69 -2.70 5.23
C LEU A 439 13.15 -3.42 3.93
N PRO A 440 12.31 -3.65 2.91
CA PRO A 440 12.73 -4.22 1.63
C PRO A 440 13.87 -3.44 0.96
N ALA A 441 13.94 -2.10 1.15
CA ALA A 441 15.03 -1.27 0.61
C ALA A 441 16.41 -1.51 1.25
N PHE A 442 16.47 -2.34 2.29
CA PHE A 442 17.70 -2.77 2.96
C PHE A 442 18.12 -4.20 2.57
N GLN A 443 17.24 -4.95 1.89
CA GLN A 443 17.45 -6.37 1.57
C GLN A 443 18.20 -6.55 0.25
N PHE A 444 19.53 -6.56 0.32
CA PHE A 444 20.41 -6.82 -0.83
C PHE A 444 20.92 -8.27 -0.86
N GLY A 445 20.88 -8.99 0.26
CA GLY A 445 21.38 -10.36 0.40
C GLY A 445 22.91 -10.48 0.56
N TYR A 446 23.61 -9.35 0.75
CA TYR A 446 25.05 -9.28 1.00
C TYR A 446 25.42 -7.93 1.60
N ASP A 447 26.60 -7.86 2.22
CA ASP A 447 27.16 -6.63 2.78
C ASP A 447 27.72 -5.71 1.69
N PHE A 448 27.51 -4.41 1.85
CA PHE A 448 27.96 -3.44 0.85
C PHE A 448 29.49 -3.43 0.69
N GLY A 449 29.96 -3.69 -0.52
CA GLY A 449 31.37 -3.73 -0.89
C GLY A 449 32.00 -5.12 -0.77
N SER A 450 31.26 -6.12 -0.29
CA SER A 450 31.61 -7.53 -0.44
C SER A 450 31.22 -8.02 -1.85
N PRO A 451 31.80 -9.12 -2.36
CA PRO A 451 31.30 -9.78 -3.56
C PRO A 451 29.80 -10.07 -3.44
N VAL A 452 29.08 -9.98 -4.56
CA VAL A 452 27.65 -10.29 -4.58
C VAL A 452 27.47 -11.77 -4.24
N SER A 453 26.87 -12.04 -3.09
CA SER A 453 26.52 -13.38 -2.60
C SER A 453 24.98 -13.50 -2.42
N GLY A 454 24.49 -14.70 -2.11
CA GLY A 454 23.08 -14.94 -1.76
C GLY A 454 22.16 -15.39 -2.91
N GLY A 455 22.48 -16.51 -3.57
CA GLY A 455 21.57 -17.17 -4.52
C GLY A 455 21.18 -16.34 -5.76
N ALA A 456 20.24 -16.89 -6.55
CA ALA A 456 19.67 -16.18 -7.71
C ALA A 456 18.90 -14.93 -7.24
N PRO A 457 18.89 -13.83 -8.02
CA PRO A 457 18.35 -12.54 -7.57
C PRO A 457 16.91 -12.54 -7.03
N CYS A 458 16.06 -13.49 -7.44
CA CYS A 458 14.66 -13.60 -7.03
C CYS A 458 14.35 -14.95 -6.37
N ALA A 459 15.37 -15.68 -5.88
CA ALA A 459 15.16 -16.97 -5.23
C ALA A 459 14.37 -16.83 -3.92
N ASP A 460 14.73 -15.83 -3.11
CA ASP A 460 14.02 -15.43 -1.90
C ASP A 460 14.09 -13.90 -1.77
N VAL A 461 12.98 -13.23 -2.06
CA VAL A 461 12.90 -11.76 -2.04
C VAL A 461 12.83 -11.21 -0.62
N SER A 462 12.66 -12.03 0.42
CA SER A 462 12.81 -11.58 1.81
C SER A 462 14.26 -11.18 2.13
N VAL A 463 15.23 -11.77 1.42
CA VAL A 463 16.68 -11.52 1.60
C VAL A 463 17.27 -10.72 0.43
N THR A 464 16.83 -10.99 -0.80
CA THR A 464 17.45 -10.47 -2.03
C THR A 464 16.62 -9.41 -2.75
N TYR A 465 15.61 -8.82 -2.08
CA TYR A 465 14.63 -7.89 -2.66
C TYR A 465 15.18 -6.89 -3.68
N MET A 466 16.22 -6.13 -3.30
CA MET A 466 16.81 -5.09 -4.14
C MET A 466 17.55 -5.68 -5.35
N ARG A 467 18.13 -6.88 -5.23
CA ARG A 467 18.68 -7.60 -6.39
C ARG A 467 17.58 -8.06 -7.32
N CYS A 468 16.47 -8.59 -6.81
CA CYS A 468 15.34 -9.01 -7.62
C CYS A 468 14.76 -7.82 -8.41
N LEU A 469 14.46 -6.69 -7.75
CA LEU A 469 14.01 -5.47 -8.42
C LEU A 469 14.95 -5.04 -9.55
N SER A 470 16.26 -5.05 -9.29
CA SER A 470 17.27 -4.70 -10.29
C SER A 470 17.29 -5.70 -11.44
N HIS A 471 17.14 -7.00 -11.15
CA HIS A 471 17.10 -8.07 -12.14
C HIS A 471 15.87 -7.95 -13.06
N LEU A 472 14.70 -7.66 -12.49
CA LEU A 472 13.46 -7.38 -13.22
C LEU A 472 13.48 -6.04 -13.98
N GLY A 473 14.57 -5.28 -13.84
CA GLY A 473 14.88 -4.12 -14.66
C GLY A 473 14.45 -2.77 -14.07
N THR A 474 14.00 -2.71 -12.81
CA THR A 474 13.71 -1.46 -12.12
C THR A 474 14.88 -0.48 -12.27
N ASN A 475 14.56 0.78 -12.59
CA ASN A 475 15.59 1.83 -12.72
C ASN A 475 15.25 3.12 -11.95
N LEU A 476 14.02 3.22 -11.44
CA LEU A 476 13.55 4.27 -10.56
C LEU A 476 12.87 3.60 -9.36
N VAL A 477 13.54 3.60 -8.20
CA VAL A 477 12.99 3.02 -6.97
C VAL A 477 12.16 4.07 -6.24
N MET A 478 10.94 3.68 -5.84
CA MET A 478 10.11 4.38 -4.86
C MET A 478 10.31 3.68 -3.52
N GLN A 479 11.06 4.32 -2.64
CA GLN A 479 11.32 3.85 -1.28
C GLN A 479 10.50 4.73 -0.33
N ASP A 480 9.20 4.48 -0.24
CA ASP A 480 8.34 5.19 0.68
C ASP A 480 8.58 4.71 2.12
N GLU A 481 8.67 5.66 3.06
CA GLU A 481 9.24 5.41 4.38
C GLU A 481 8.37 5.93 5.53
N ALA A 482 8.03 5.04 6.45
CA ALA A 482 7.45 5.34 7.76
C ALA A 482 8.31 4.66 8.82
N ASN A 483 9.50 5.20 9.03
CA ASN A 483 10.41 4.73 10.07
C ASN A 483 9.90 5.10 11.48
N PRO A 484 9.44 4.15 12.30
CA PRO A 484 9.06 4.43 13.68
C PRO A 484 10.33 4.52 14.54
N GLY A 485 10.76 5.74 14.84
CA GLY A 485 11.98 5.98 15.60
C GLY A 485 12.45 7.43 15.57
N GLN A 486 13.24 7.80 16.58
CA GLN A 486 13.90 9.11 16.59
C GLN A 486 15.01 9.13 15.54
N TRP A 487 14.98 10.12 14.63
CA TRP A 487 16.07 10.28 13.67
C TRP A 487 17.37 10.66 14.39
N ALA A 488 17.30 11.48 15.43
CA ALA A 488 18.41 11.68 16.35
C ALA A 488 18.35 10.67 17.51
N THR A 489 18.86 9.46 17.30
CA THR A 489 18.67 8.35 18.26
C THR A 489 19.31 8.55 19.63
N PRO A 490 18.76 7.93 20.69
CA PRO A 490 19.36 7.91 22.03
C PRO A 490 20.84 7.46 22.04
N ALA A 491 21.57 7.85 23.09
CA ALA A 491 22.93 7.34 23.27
C ALA A 491 22.93 5.82 23.47
N GLY A 492 23.96 5.13 22.96
CA GLY A 492 24.06 3.67 23.03
C GLY A 492 23.27 2.90 21.96
N THR A 493 22.60 3.60 21.04
CA THR A 493 21.89 2.98 19.91
C THR A 493 22.52 3.38 18.58
N THR A 494 22.29 2.58 17.54
CA THR A 494 22.71 2.88 16.17
C THR A 494 22.17 4.24 15.73
N TRP A 495 23.00 5.07 15.10
CA TRP A 495 22.58 6.37 14.62
C TRP A 495 21.73 6.21 13.36
N GLN A 496 20.43 6.38 13.49
CA GLN A 496 19.43 6.23 12.41
C GLN A 496 19.84 6.83 11.05
N PRO A 497 20.37 8.07 10.95
CA PRO A 497 20.88 8.63 9.71
C PRO A 497 21.94 7.77 9.01
N LEU A 498 22.83 7.10 9.77
CA LEU A 498 23.83 6.18 9.22
C LEU A 498 23.20 4.90 8.67
N GLU A 499 22.22 4.35 9.39
CA GLU A 499 21.49 3.18 8.95
C GLU A 499 20.75 3.47 7.63
N TRP A 500 20.07 4.61 7.50
CA TRP A 500 19.35 4.97 6.26
C TRP A 500 20.26 5.22 5.06
N MET A 501 21.55 5.49 5.27
CA MET A 501 22.53 5.52 4.17
C MET A 501 22.75 4.13 3.56
N SER A 502 22.51 3.05 4.32
CA SER A 502 22.57 1.66 3.84
C SER A 502 21.40 1.25 2.96
N SER A 503 20.35 2.07 2.86
CA SER A 503 19.26 1.92 1.87
C SER A 503 19.28 3.05 0.84
N THR A 504 19.05 4.30 1.28
CA THR A 504 18.77 5.44 0.39
C THR A 504 19.94 5.75 -0.55
N TRP A 505 21.16 5.78 0.00
CA TRP A 505 22.37 6.04 -0.77
C TRP A 505 22.91 4.77 -1.41
N ARG A 506 22.92 3.65 -0.67
CA ARG A 506 23.37 2.34 -1.18
C ARG A 506 22.65 1.95 -2.48
N SER A 507 21.34 2.19 -2.60
CA SER A 507 20.56 1.91 -3.81
C SER A 507 21.18 2.45 -5.11
N VAL A 508 21.87 3.59 -5.04
CA VAL A 508 22.52 4.22 -6.21
C VAL A 508 24.04 4.15 -6.20
N ALA A 509 24.62 3.57 -5.16
CA ALA A 509 26.07 3.40 -4.98
C ALA A 509 26.51 1.95 -5.16
N ASP A 510 25.67 0.99 -4.82
CA ASP A 510 25.99 -0.43 -4.84
C ASP A 510 26.15 -0.96 -6.27
N PRO A 511 27.30 -1.56 -6.65
CA PRO A 511 27.52 -2.11 -7.97
C PRO A 511 26.68 -3.37 -8.27
N GLY A 512 26.18 -4.09 -7.26
CA GLY A 512 25.37 -5.30 -7.47
C GLY A 512 23.93 -5.02 -7.92
N VAL A 513 23.52 -3.75 -7.98
CA VAL A 513 22.23 -3.31 -8.53
C VAL A 513 22.40 -2.18 -9.54
N LYS A 514 21.41 -1.99 -10.42
CA LYS A 514 21.48 -1.10 -11.60
C LYS A 514 20.51 0.09 -11.55
N PHE A 515 20.00 0.43 -10.37
CA PHE A 515 19.06 1.54 -10.20
C PHE A 515 19.68 2.88 -10.64
N THR A 516 18.95 3.66 -11.43
CA THR A 516 19.40 5.00 -11.85
C THR A 516 19.09 6.04 -10.76
N TYR A 517 17.93 5.91 -10.14
CA TYR A 517 17.39 6.84 -9.16
C TYR A 517 16.73 6.09 -8.00
N ASN A 518 16.82 6.67 -6.81
CA ASN A 518 16.01 6.30 -5.67
C ASN A 518 15.31 7.54 -5.11
N VAL A 519 14.05 7.39 -4.73
CA VAL A 519 13.16 8.46 -4.25
C VAL A 519 12.61 8.03 -2.90
N THR A 520 12.95 8.79 -1.86
CA THR A 520 12.71 8.39 -0.47
C THR A 520 11.85 9.42 0.26
N PRO A 521 10.52 9.44 0.08
CA PRO A 521 9.60 10.28 0.85
C PRO A 521 9.43 9.72 2.27
N HIS A 522 9.62 10.58 3.27
CA HIS A 522 9.46 10.21 4.68
C HIS A 522 8.16 10.73 5.27
N MET A 523 7.49 9.88 6.05
CA MET A 523 6.51 10.31 7.05
C MET A 523 7.22 11.11 8.15
N VAL A 524 6.56 12.15 8.67
CA VAL A 524 6.98 12.80 9.92
C VAL A 524 5.79 13.10 10.84
N GLY A 525 6.03 13.24 12.14
CA GLY A 525 4.96 13.41 13.13
C GLY A 525 4.93 12.30 14.17
N ASN A 526 4.19 12.48 15.25
CA ASN A 526 3.93 11.42 16.22
C ASN A 526 2.60 10.72 15.91
N LEU A 527 2.60 9.38 15.87
CA LEU A 527 1.39 8.55 15.92
C LEU A 527 1.33 7.88 17.30
N GLY A 528 0.58 8.48 18.23
CA GLY A 528 0.70 8.11 19.63
C GLY A 528 2.11 8.40 20.14
N ASP A 529 2.79 7.38 20.64
CA ASP A 529 4.19 7.41 21.10
C ASP A 529 5.20 6.90 20.08
N LEU A 530 4.78 6.62 18.84
CA LEU A 530 5.67 6.33 17.72
C LEU A 530 6.09 7.62 17.02
N PRO A 531 7.36 8.05 17.11
CA PRO A 531 7.86 9.20 16.37
C PRO A 531 8.26 8.81 14.95
N PHE A 532 7.92 9.67 13.99
CA PHE A 532 8.44 9.60 12.63
C PHE A 532 9.17 10.93 12.36
N ASP A 533 10.46 10.89 12.05
CA ASP A 533 11.36 12.06 12.16
C ASP A 533 12.33 12.21 10.96
N GLY A 534 12.12 11.43 9.90
CA GLY A 534 13.08 11.25 8.80
C GLY A 534 13.40 12.48 7.95
N GLN A 535 14.21 12.26 6.91
CA GLN A 535 14.64 13.31 5.96
C GLN A 535 14.45 12.87 4.51
N THR A 536 13.41 13.39 3.87
CA THR A 536 13.08 13.07 2.49
C THR A 536 14.24 13.35 1.53
N ALA A 537 14.58 12.40 0.66
CA ALA A 537 15.73 12.49 -0.24
C ALA A 537 15.43 11.97 -1.65
N ILE A 538 16.23 12.44 -2.63
CA ILE A 538 16.29 11.85 -3.98
C ILE A 538 17.76 11.66 -4.34
N THR A 539 18.15 10.44 -4.69
CA THR A 539 19.53 10.09 -5.03
C THR A 539 19.67 9.61 -6.48
N GLN A 540 20.87 9.75 -7.06
CA GLN A 540 21.17 9.40 -8.45
C GLN A 540 22.52 8.69 -8.57
N ARG A 541 22.53 7.59 -9.33
CA ARG A 541 23.74 6.86 -9.68
C ARG A 541 24.65 7.67 -10.59
N GLY A 542 25.95 7.65 -10.31
CA GLY A 542 26.97 8.32 -11.13
C GLY A 542 26.85 9.85 -11.18
N LEU A 543 26.24 10.49 -10.18
CA LEU A 543 26.12 11.94 -10.08
C LEU A 543 27.50 12.59 -9.77
N ILE A 544 27.95 13.47 -10.66
CA ILE A 544 29.20 14.23 -10.57
C ILE A 544 28.84 15.71 -10.32
N GLY A 545 28.16 15.97 -9.21
CA GLY A 545 27.83 17.33 -8.77
C GLY A 545 28.97 17.96 -7.96
N LYS A 546 28.98 19.31 -7.85
CA LYS A 546 30.06 20.05 -7.17
C LYS A 546 30.03 19.91 -5.64
N LYS A 547 28.85 19.73 -5.05
CA LYS A 547 28.65 19.65 -3.59
C LYS A 547 28.71 18.19 -3.09
N LYS A 548 28.85 18.01 -1.79
CA LYS A 548 28.58 16.76 -1.09
C LYS A 548 27.71 17.08 0.13
N CYS A 549 26.85 16.16 0.52
CA CYS A 549 25.96 16.31 1.68
C CYS A 549 25.69 14.95 2.31
N HIS A 550 25.19 14.98 3.52
CA HIS A 550 24.93 13.85 4.40
C HIS A 550 23.65 14.15 5.17
N TYR A 551 23.01 13.10 5.69
CA TYR A 551 21.92 13.29 6.64
C TYR A 551 22.43 13.98 7.91
N VAL A 552 21.54 14.64 8.64
CA VAL A 552 21.90 15.34 9.89
C VAL A 552 22.68 14.44 10.86
N GLY A 553 23.75 14.97 11.45
CA GLY A 553 24.63 14.27 12.38
C GLY A 553 25.57 13.25 11.74
N ASP A 554 25.54 13.08 10.41
CA ASP A 554 26.32 12.08 9.67
C ASP A 554 27.52 12.67 8.88
N ARG A 555 28.11 13.75 9.39
CA ARG A 555 29.26 14.39 8.71
C ARG A 555 30.52 13.53 8.74
N LYS A 556 30.70 12.75 9.82
CA LYS A 556 31.86 11.90 10.07
C LYS A 556 31.44 10.67 10.86
N PHE A 557 32.15 9.57 10.66
CA PHE A 557 32.08 8.39 11.51
C PHE A 557 32.62 8.72 12.91
N LEU A 558 31.96 8.24 13.96
CA LEU A 558 32.35 8.46 15.35
C LEU A 558 32.82 7.16 16.01
N ALA A 559 33.64 7.24 17.06
CA ALA A 559 34.22 6.06 17.71
C ALA A 559 33.17 5.09 18.30
N GLY A 560 31.99 5.58 18.68
CA GLY A 560 30.88 4.76 19.17
C GLY A 560 29.88 4.31 18.10
N ASP A 561 30.19 4.54 16.82
CA ASP A 561 29.36 4.01 15.73
C ASP A 561 29.73 2.56 15.45
N ASP A 562 28.74 1.76 15.10
CA ASP A 562 28.95 0.38 14.65
C ASP A 562 29.89 0.37 13.42
N PRO A 563 31.05 -0.33 13.49
CA PRO A 563 32.01 -0.43 12.40
C PRO A 563 31.42 -0.88 11.06
N ALA A 564 30.33 -1.68 11.07
CA ALA A 564 29.63 -2.10 9.86
C ALA A 564 29.13 -0.91 9.03
N PHE A 565 28.85 0.23 9.67
CA PHE A 565 28.36 1.43 8.99
C PHE A 565 29.44 2.41 8.53
N ARG A 566 30.73 2.10 8.75
CA ARG A 566 31.85 3.02 8.45
C ARG A 566 31.85 3.54 7.01
N ARG A 567 31.49 2.69 6.05
CA ARG A 567 31.45 3.05 4.61
C ARG A 567 30.33 4.03 4.27
N TYR A 568 29.25 4.03 5.05
CA TYR A 568 28.09 4.87 4.80
C TYR A 568 28.27 6.30 5.30
N ALA A 569 29.07 6.49 6.35
CA ALA A 569 29.30 7.79 6.97
C ALA A 569 29.84 8.85 6.01
N GLY A 570 29.52 10.11 6.32
CA GLY A 570 30.12 11.27 5.69
C GLY A 570 29.49 11.69 4.36
N PRO A 571 29.92 12.85 3.85
CA PRO A 571 29.21 13.54 2.78
C PRO A 571 29.35 12.83 1.42
N LYS A 572 28.21 12.59 0.76
CA LYS A 572 28.10 11.91 -0.54
C LYS A 572 27.67 12.87 -1.65
N ARG A 573 28.06 12.57 -2.90
CA ARG A 573 27.68 13.39 -4.08
C ARG A 573 26.30 13.02 -4.63
N GLN A 574 25.84 11.80 -4.37
CA GLN A 574 24.72 11.15 -5.05
C GLN A 574 23.35 11.73 -4.69
N PHE A 575 23.22 12.55 -3.65
CA PHE A 575 22.00 13.29 -3.36
C PHE A 575 21.74 14.38 -4.40
N ILE A 576 20.65 14.26 -5.16
CA ILE A 576 20.12 15.36 -5.96
C ILE A 576 19.49 16.40 -5.03
N THR A 577 18.58 15.94 -4.17
CA THR A 577 17.87 16.74 -3.18
C THR A 577 17.90 16.05 -1.82
N LEU A 578 17.93 16.85 -0.76
CA LEU A 578 17.82 16.40 0.63
C LEU A 578 16.99 17.42 1.41
N ALA A 579 15.83 17.02 1.91
CA ALA A 579 15.03 17.85 2.80
C ALA A 579 15.83 18.16 4.07
N PRO A 580 15.74 19.40 4.59
CA PRO A 580 16.41 19.72 5.85
C PRO A 580 15.72 18.99 7.01
N TRP A 581 16.48 18.66 8.05
CA TRP A 581 15.88 18.25 9.34
C TRP A 581 15.33 19.46 10.10
N VAL A 582 14.60 19.21 11.20
CA VAL A 582 13.99 20.26 12.03
C VAL A 582 15.03 21.26 12.61
N ARG A 583 16.29 20.83 12.71
CA ARG A 583 17.43 21.69 13.04
C ARG A 583 18.58 21.51 12.05
N LYS A 584 19.41 22.55 11.96
CA LYS A 584 20.69 22.48 11.23
C LYS A 584 21.58 21.41 11.84
N ASP A 585 22.44 20.85 10.99
CA ASP A 585 23.45 19.89 11.37
C ASP A 585 24.38 20.41 12.47
N GLY A 586 24.95 19.50 13.25
CA GLY A 586 25.79 19.81 14.41
C GLY A 586 26.13 18.59 15.27
N PRO A 587 26.68 18.81 16.48
CA PRO A 587 27.04 17.72 17.38
C PRO A 587 25.83 16.84 17.73
N ARG A 588 25.96 15.51 17.63
CA ARG A 588 24.87 14.55 17.89
C ARG A 588 24.25 14.72 19.27
N ALA A 589 25.00 15.12 20.29
CA ALA A 589 24.46 15.42 21.62
C ALA A 589 23.39 16.55 21.60
N LYS A 590 23.57 17.59 20.78
CA LYS A 590 22.57 18.67 20.61
C LYS A 590 21.37 18.21 19.79
N LEU A 591 21.63 17.38 18.77
CA LEU A 591 20.57 16.79 17.95
C LEU A 591 19.68 15.85 18.77
N ARG A 592 20.26 15.01 19.65
CA ARG A 592 19.53 14.14 20.59
C ARG A 592 18.60 14.90 21.51
N LYS A 593 19.06 16.02 22.09
CA LYS A 593 18.19 16.91 22.89
C LYS A 593 17.01 17.45 22.08
N THR A 594 17.20 17.63 20.77
CA THR A 594 16.13 18.06 19.87
C THR A 594 15.16 16.91 19.59
N GLY A 595 15.67 15.71 19.24
CA GLY A 595 14.85 14.50 19.04
C GLY A 595 13.97 14.19 20.25
N ALA A 596 14.56 14.16 21.45
CA ALA A 596 13.82 13.95 22.70
C ALA A 596 12.72 15.00 22.95
N ALA A 597 12.93 16.25 22.51
CA ALA A 597 11.95 17.31 22.65
C ALA A 597 10.83 17.30 21.59
N LEU A 598 10.96 16.48 20.53
CA LEU A 598 9.92 16.27 19.52
C LEU A 598 8.94 15.14 19.92
N LEU A 599 9.38 14.23 20.79
CA LEU A 599 8.61 13.07 21.23
C LEU A 599 7.25 13.46 21.82
N ALA A 600 6.28 12.59 21.63
CA ALA A 600 4.97 12.69 22.23
C ALA A 600 5.07 12.70 23.76
N ALA A 601 4.26 13.54 24.42
CA ALA A 601 4.29 13.72 25.87
C ALA A 601 5.65 14.14 26.44
N SER A 602 6.53 14.76 25.64
CA SER A 602 7.78 15.35 26.13
C SER A 602 7.56 16.61 26.99
N GLY A 603 6.38 17.24 26.87
CA GLY A 603 6.02 18.47 27.58
C GLY A 603 6.85 19.68 27.13
N LYS A 604 7.65 19.55 26.06
CA LYS A 604 8.51 20.62 25.54
C LYS A 604 7.77 21.44 24.50
N LYS A 605 8.16 22.71 24.32
CA LYS A 605 7.66 23.59 23.24
C LYS A 605 7.88 23.03 21.82
N MET A 606 8.79 22.06 21.67
CA MET A 606 9.10 21.38 20.41
C MET A 606 8.26 20.12 20.17
N GLU A 607 7.40 19.72 21.10
CA GLU A 607 6.63 18.49 20.97
C GLU A 607 5.86 18.47 19.64
N ASN A 608 6.03 17.38 18.88
CA ASN A 608 5.43 17.15 17.57
C ASN A 608 5.68 18.26 16.51
N ARG A 609 6.72 19.10 16.68
CA ARG A 609 7.12 20.17 15.74
C ARG A 609 8.01 19.67 14.60
N TYR A 610 7.58 18.60 13.94
CA TYR A 610 8.26 18.06 12.77
C TYR A 610 8.03 18.91 11.52
N LEU A 611 8.94 18.79 10.56
CA LEU A 611 8.95 19.62 9.35
C LEU A 611 8.14 19.01 8.21
N GLU A 612 7.16 19.75 7.68
CA GLU A 612 6.50 19.41 6.41
C GLU A 612 7.15 20.14 5.22
N THR A 613 7.51 19.40 4.18
CA THR A 613 8.13 19.94 2.95
C THR A 613 7.98 18.95 1.78
N ALA A 614 8.66 19.21 0.67
CA ALA A 614 8.80 18.29 -0.45
C ALA A 614 10.16 18.43 -1.13
N ALA A 615 10.59 17.40 -1.85
CA ALA A 615 11.73 17.43 -2.75
C ALA A 615 11.28 17.20 -4.20
N ILE A 616 11.73 18.04 -5.12
CA ILE A 616 11.26 18.07 -6.50
C ILE A 616 12.46 17.94 -7.44
N ALA A 617 12.43 16.96 -8.35
CA ALA A 617 13.51 16.74 -9.30
C ALA A 617 13.01 16.27 -10.67
N ASP A 618 13.67 16.75 -11.73
CA ASP A 618 13.56 16.13 -13.05
C ASP A 618 14.54 14.95 -13.13
N LEU A 619 14.04 13.76 -13.51
CA LEU A 619 14.80 12.50 -13.53
C LEU A 619 14.91 11.93 -14.96
N PRO A 620 15.81 12.45 -15.82
CA PRO A 620 15.93 12.01 -17.20
C PRO A 620 16.55 10.63 -17.37
N PHE A 621 16.25 9.98 -18.49
CA PHE A 621 16.88 8.73 -18.92
C PHE A 621 17.44 8.90 -20.35
N PRO A 622 18.79 8.92 -20.53
CA PRO A 622 19.82 8.66 -19.53
C PRO A 622 19.97 9.78 -18.47
N PRO A 623 20.54 9.48 -17.28
CA PRO A 623 20.68 10.46 -16.21
C PRO A 623 21.70 11.55 -16.55
N LYS A 624 21.39 12.80 -16.20
CA LYS A 624 22.36 13.89 -16.30
C LYS A 624 23.39 13.79 -15.18
N LYS A 625 24.59 13.32 -15.51
CA LYS A 625 25.71 13.16 -14.55
C LYS A 625 26.21 14.48 -13.96
N LYS A 626 26.35 15.54 -14.76
CA LYS A 626 26.81 16.87 -14.30
C LYS A 626 25.61 17.82 -14.06
N ARG A 627 25.06 17.85 -12.84
CA ARG A 627 23.97 18.75 -12.42
C ARG A 627 24.20 19.29 -11.01
N ALA A 628 23.46 20.34 -10.64
CA ALA A 628 23.39 20.78 -9.26
C ALA A 628 22.87 19.63 -8.37
N ASN A 629 23.52 19.45 -7.23
CA ASN A 629 23.28 18.37 -6.28
C ASN A 629 23.30 18.93 -4.85
N CYS A 630 22.79 18.14 -3.90
CA CYS A 630 22.59 18.58 -2.50
C CYS A 630 21.74 19.85 -2.38
N ILE A 631 20.65 19.91 -3.14
CA ILE A 631 19.67 21.00 -3.04
C ILE A 631 18.76 20.70 -1.85
N SER A 632 18.61 21.67 -0.93
CA SER A 632 17.83 21.55 0.30
C SER A 632 16.82 22.68 0.42
#